data_AF-A0A316F6I0-F1
#
_entry.id   AF-A0A316F6I0-F1
#
_cell.length_a   1.000
_cell.length_b   1.000
_cell.length_c   1.000
_cell.angle_alpha   90.00
_cell.angle_beta   90.00
_cell.angle_gamma   90.00
#
_symmetry.space_group_name_H-M   'P 1'
#
loop_
_entity.id
_entity.type
_entity.pdbx_description
1 polymer ?
#
loop_
_entity_poly.entity_id
_entity_poly.type
_entity_poly.pdbx_seq_one_letter_code
_entity_poly.pdbx_strand_id
1 'polypeptide(L)'
;MLPGRFQPRRYVIGHSELEIRGPAGSGRVTSLRFFGVLGVKLKSEYDSLTVAEADQSLRSEVLSFAGVAGRSWARKVRVFVLSEESFVACLSLVVRELVDADAPEGKLIYKS
;
A
#
# COMPACT_ATOMS: atom_id res chain seq x y z
N MET A 1 -7.90 8.16 -3.96
CA MET A 1 -8.92 7.97 -2.91
C MET A 1 -9.91 6.96 -3.43
N LEU A 2 -10.07 5.81 -2.75
CA LEU A 2 -11.11 4.85 -3.11
C LEU A 2 -12.37 5.18 -2.29
N PRO A 3 -13.51 5.52 -2.93
CA PRO A 3 -14.73 5.85 -2.21
C PRO A 3 -15.42 4.59 -1.65
N GLY A 4 -15.87 4.65 -0.40
CA GLY A 4 -16.61 3.58 0.28
C GLY A 4 -15.76 2.69 1.19
N ARG A 5 -16.45 1.91 2.04
CA ARG A 5 -15.87 0.99 3.03
C ARG A 5 -14.98 -0.04 2.33
N PHE A 6 -13.69 -0.04 2.64
CA PHE A 6 -12.70 -0.95 2.06
C PHE A 6 -12.34 -2.04 3.07
N GLN A 7 -12.57 -3.29 2.67
CA GLN A 7 -12.16 -4.48 3.41
C GLN A 7 -11.13 -5.24 2.58
N PRO A 8 -9.87 -5.40 3.04
CA PRO A 8 -8.90 -6.24 2.38
C PRO A 8 -9.38 -7.70 2.44
N ARG A 9 -10.07 -8.18 1.41
CA ARG A 9 -10.61 -9.54 1.38
C ARG A 9 -9.54 -10.62 1.18
N ARG A 10 -8.41 -10.23 0.58
CA ARG A 10 -7.28 -11.11 0.31
C ARG A 10 -6.00 -10.26 0.34
N TYR A 11 -5.00 -10.73 1.06
CA TYR A 11 -3.63 -10.23 0.98
C TYR A 11 -2.71 -11.41 0.71
N VAL A 12 -1.73 -11.23 -0.17
CA VAL A 12 -0.67 -12.20 -0.44
C VAL A 12 0.62 -11.61 0.09
N ILE A 13 1.29 -12.33 0.99
CA ILE A 13 2.64 -11.99 1.45
C ILE A 13 3.60 -12.90 0.68
N GLY A 14 4.31 -12.34 -0.30
CA GLY A 14 5.44 -12.99 -0.98
C GLY A 14 6.78 -12.52 -0.41
N HIS A 15 7.90 -12.88 -1.05
CA HIS A 15 9.22 -12.28 -0.74
C HIS A 15 9.16 -10.76 -0.94
N SER A 16 8.82 -10.03 0.14
CA SER A 16 8.73 -8.58 0.16
C SER A 16 7.67 -7.97 -0.78
N GLU A 17 6.56 -8.67 -1.03
CA GLU A 17 5.42 -8.12 -1.80
C GLU A 17 4.14 -8.11 -0.98
N LEU A 18 3.35 -7.04 -1.13
CA LEU A 18 2.00 -6.91 -0.60
C LEU A 18 1.08 -6.41 -1.71
N GLU A 19 -0.04 -7.09 -1.95
CA GLU A 19 -1.10 -6.59 -2.82
C GLU A 19 -2.39 -6.40 -2.02
N ILE A 20 -2.99 -5.21 -2.17
CA ILE A 20 -4.26 -4.82 -1.60
C ILE A 20 -5.22 -4.54 -2.77
N ARG A 21 -6.34 -5.28 -2.83
CA ARG A 21 -7.39 -5.09 -3.85
C ARG A 21 -8.70 -4.66 -3.22
N GLY A 22 -9.43 -3.78 -3.88
CA GLY A 22 -10.82 -3.52 -3.54
C GLY A 22 -11.52 -2.60 -4.53
N PRO A 23 -12.81 -2.34 -4.30
CA PRO A 23 -13.66 -1.69 -5.30
C PRO A 23 -13.16 -0.28 -5.63
N ALA A 24 -12.98 -0.02 -6.92
CA ALA A 24 -13.11 1.32 -7.48
C ALA A 24 -14.58 1.48 -7.89
N GLY A 25 -15.15 2.68 -7.79
CA GLY A 25 -16.54 2.90 -8.26
C GLY A 25 -16.75 2.33 -9.68
N SER A 26 -18.00 2.02 -10.04
CA SER A 26 -18.40 1.42 -11.35
C SER A 26 -18.05 -0.06 -11.59
N GLY A 27 -17.92 -0.87 -10.54
CA GLY A 27 -17.72 -2.32 -10.65
C GLY A 27 -16.29 -2.75 -10.99
N ARG A 28 -15.37 -1.79 -11.10
CA ARG A 28 -13.94 -2.03 -11.27
C ARG A 28 -13.26 -2.31 -9.93
N VAL A 29 -12.05 -2.84 -9.97
CA VAL A 29 -11.24 -3.08 -8.77
C VAL A 29 -9.93 -2.32 -8.88
N THR A 30 -9.56 -1.57 -7.85
CA THR A 30 -8.22 -1.01 -7.73
C THR A 30 -7.31 -2.01 -7.04
N SER A 31 -6.14 -2.26 -7.63
CA SER A 31 -5.04 -3.00 -7.04
C SER A 31 -3.91 -2.04 -6.66
N LEU A 32 -3.47 -2.12 -5.40
CA LEU A 32 -2.29 -1.47 -4.86
C LEU A 32 -1.25 -2.54 -4.57
N ARG A 33 -0.18 -2.59 -5.36
CA ARG A 33 0.90 -3.56 -5.19
C ARG A 33 2.18 -2.88 -4.75
N PHE A 34 2.65 -3.25 -3.57
CA PHE A 34 3.85 -2.76 -2.91
C PHE A 34 4.96 -3.80 -3.07
N PHE A 35 6.16 -3.34 -3.45
CA PHE A 35 7.33 -4.18 -3.67
C PHE A 35 8.48 -3.77 -2.77
N GLY A 36 9.29 -4.75 -2.35
CA GLY A 36 10.35 -4.53 -1.38
C GLY A 36 9.78 -4.10 -0.02
N VAL A 37 8.67 -4.70 0.40
CA VAL A 37 8.01 -4.42 1.69
C VAL A 37 8.94 -4.80 2.85
N LEU A 38 9.09 -3.85 3.78
CA LEU A 38 9.96 -3.94 4.96
C LEU A 38 9.18 -3.86 6.27
N GLY A 39 8.00 -3.22 6.25
CA GLY A 39 7.15 -3.09 7.43
C GLY A 39 5.75 -2.66 7.03
N VAL A 40 4.74 -3.22 7.71
CA VAL A 40 3.34 -2.92 7.45
C VAL A 40 2.57 -2.82 8.74
N LYS A 41 1.60 -1.92 8.77
CA LYS A 41 0.51 -1.91 9.74
C LYS A 41 -0.77 -1.74 8.94
N LEU A 42 -1.62 -2.75 8.94
CA LEU A 42 -2.87 -2.76 8.18
C LEU A 42 -4.06 -2.83 9.14
N LYS A 43 -5.19 -2.24 8.73
CA LYS A 43 -6.47 -2.43 9.42
C LYS A 43 -7.22 -3.57 8.74
N SER A 44 -8.04 -4.29 9.51
CA SER A 44 -8.99 -5.24 8.95
C SER A 44 -10.10 -4.55 8.15
N GLU A 45 -10.30 -3.25 8.39
CA GLU A 45 -11.31 -2.44 7.75
C GLU A 45 -10.91 -0.97 7.69
N TYR A 46 -11.28 -0.32 6.59
CA TYR A 46 -11.04 1.08 6.31
C TYR A 46 -12.34 1.77 5.93
N ASP A 47 -12.69 2.88 6.57
CA ASP A 47 -13.84 3.70 6.16
C ASP A 47 -13.64 4.31 4.77
N SER A 48 -12.39 4.69 4.49
CA SER A 48 -11.88 5.01 3.16
C SER A 48 -10.40 4.65 3.07
N LEU A 49 -9.95 4.21 1.89
CA LEU A 49 -8.54 3.94 1.64
C LEU A 49 -7.93 5.10 0.86
N THR A 50 -7.02 5.81 1.51
CA THR A 50 -6.24 6.90 0.89
C THR A 50 -4.78 6.48 0.90
N VAL A 51 -4.11 6.56 -0.24
CA VAL A 51 -2.69 6.25 -0.33
C VAL A 51 -1.94 7.57 -0.53
N ALA A 52 -1.16 7.95 0.47
CA ALA A 52 -0.34 9.16 0.43
C ALA A 52 1.06 8.84 0.94
N GLU A 53 2.07 9.58 0.50
CA GLU A 53 3.38 9.49 1.14
C GLU A 53 3.34 10.10 2.52
N ALA A 54 4.02 9.45 3.47
CA ALA A 54 4.18 9.98 4.82
C ALA A 54 5.06 11.22 4.79
N ASP A 55 4.74 12.19 5.66
CA ASP A 55 5.67 13.26 5.98
C ASP A 55 6.95 12.74 6.65
N GLN A 56 7.93 13.63 6.81
CA GLN A 56 9.24 13.26 7.34
C GLN A 56 9.21 12.72 8.78
N SER A 57 8.25 13.18 9.61
CA SER A 57 8.14 12.76 11.01
C SER A 57 7.65 11.31 11.06
N LEU A 58 6.49 11.05 10.45
CA LEU A 58 5.89 9.72 10.40
C LEU A 58 6.78 8.73 9.64
N ARG A 59 7.44 9.18 8.58
CA ARG A 59 8.43 8.36 7.87
C ARG A 59 9.54 7.88 8.80
N SER A 60 10.07 8.75 9.67
CA SER A 60 11.15 8.39 10.59
C SER A 60 10.71 7.37 11.65
N GLU A 61 9.49 7.51 12.15
CA GLU A 61 8.88 6.55 13.08
C GLU A 61 8.68 5.18 12.43
N VAL A 62 8.12 5.15 11.22
CA VAL A 62 7.87 3.90 10.49
C VAL A 62 9.18 3.19 10.11
N LEU A 63 10.23 3.93 9.72
CA LEU A 63 11.54 3.32 9.46
C LEU A 63 12.18 2.73 10.71
N SER A 64 11.96 3.35 11.87
CA SER A 64 12.38 2.81 13.16
C SER A 64 11.60 1.54 13.51
N PHE A 65 10.26 1.57 13.34
CA PHE A 65 9.39 0.41 13.49
C PHE A 65 9.82 -0.76 12.60
N ALA A 66 10.17 -0.50 11.34
CA ALA A 66 10.63 -1.51 10.39
C ALA A 66 12.07 -2.02 10.68
N GLY A 67 12.76 -1.48 11.69
CA GLY A 67 14.13 -1.88 12.05
C GLY A 67 15.20 -1.43 11.05
N VAL A 68 14.90 -0.42 10.23
CA VAL A 68 15.79 0.06 9.15
C VAL A 68 16.31 1.47 9.40
N ALA A 69 15.92 2.12 10.50
CA ALA A 69 16.47 3.41 10.90
C ALA A 69 18.01 3.37 10.98
N GLY A 70 18.66 4.43 10.49
CA GLY A 70 20.13 4.54 10.46
C GLY A 70 20.84 3.68 9.40
N ARG A 71 20.13 2.82 8.66
CA ARG A 71 20.73 2.09 7.54
C ARG A 71 20.98 3.04 6.36
N SER A 72 22.14 2.93 5.72
CA SER A 72 22.53 3.79 4.58
C SER A 72 21.53 3.75 3.41
N TRP A 73 20.83 2.63 3.25
CA TRP A 73 19.80 2.43 2.23
C TRP A 73 18.39 2.85 2.67
N ALA A 74 18.17 3.24 3.93
CA ALA A 74 16.86 3.65 4.45
C ALA A 74 16.27 4.86 3.69
N ARG A 75 17.12 5.68 3.05
CA ARG A 75 16.68 6.77 2.16
C ARG A 75 15.92 6.31 0.91
N LYS A 76 16.11 5.05 0.50
CA LYS A 76 15.40 4.45 -0.65
C LYS A 76 14.03 3.90 -0.27
N VAL A 77 13.75 3.79 1.03
CA VAL A 77 12.48 3.28 1.54
C VAL A 77 11.45 4.40 1.52
N ARG A 78 10.33 4.12 0.88
CA ARG A 78 9.13 4.95 0.85
C ARG A 78 8.17 4.45 1.90
N VAL A 79 7.42 5.39 2.48
CA VAL A 79 6.38 5.08 3.46
C VAL A 79 5.07 5.63 2.91
N PHE A 80 4.13 4.73 2.66
CA PHE A 80 2.79 5.07 2.24
C PHE A 80 1.83 4.92 3.42
N VAL A 81 1.11 5.98 3.73
CA VAL A 81 0.02 6.00 4.72
C VAL A 81 -1.26 5.57 4.03
N LEU A 82 -1.97 4.62 4.64
CA LEU A 82 -3.24 4.08 4.15
C LEU A 82 -4.45 4.64 4.93
N SER A 83 -4.21 5.02 6.18
CA SER A 83 -5.10 5.72 7.11
C SER A 83 -4.25 6.25 8.28
N GLU A 84 -4.83 7.00 9.21
CA GLU A 84 -4.09 7.53 10.39
C GLU A 84 -3.29 6.45 11.16
N GLU A 85 -3.82 5.23 11.24
CA GLU A 85 -3.21 4.13 11.97
C GLU A 85 -2.57 3.04 11.10
N SER A 86 -2.43 3.25 9.79
CA SER A 86 -1.97 2.20 8.87
C SER A 86 -1.00 2.71 7.82
N PHE A 87 0.01 1.89 7.55
CA PHE A 87 1.12 2.24 6.67
C PHE A 87 1.74 1.02 6.00
N VAL A 88 2.49 1.29 4.93
CA VAL A 88 3.37 0.33 4.26
C VAL A 88 4.72 1.01 4.00
N ALA A 89 5.78 0.44 4.54
CA ALA A 89 7.16 0.78 4.21
C ALA A 89 7.66 -0.16 3.11
N CYS A 90 8.01 0.37 1.95
CA CYS A 90 8.40 -0.42 0.79
C CYS A 90 9.38 0.33 -0.13
N LEU A 91 9.85 -0.32 -1.20
CA LEU A 91 10.72 0.32 -2.20
C LEU A 91 9.92 0.98 -3.32
N SER A 92 8.80 0.39 -3.73
CA SER A 92 7.96 0.95 -4.79
C SER A 92 6.49 0.53 -4.67
N LEU A 93 5.62 1.30 -5.28
CA LEU A 93 4.18 1.08 -5.36
C LEU A 93 3.72 1.11 -6.82
N VAL A 94 2.88 0.16 -7.20
CA VAL A 94 2.18 0.13 -8.49
C VAL A 94 0.68 0.11 -8.21
N VAL A 95 -0.05 0.99 -8.89
CA VAL A 95 -1.52 1.06 -8.82
C VAL A 95 -2.10 0.69 -10.16
N ARG A 96 -3.03 -0.26 -10.16
CA ARG A 96 -3.75 -0.71 -11.36
C ARG A 96 -5.25 -0.67 -11.17
N GLU A 97 -5.95 -0.43 -12.27
CA GLU A 97 -7.39 -0.65 -12.37
C GLU A 97 -7.64 -1.98 -13.08
N LEU A 98 -8.33 -2.89 -12.40
CA LEU A 98 -8.72 -4.20 -12.86
C LEU A 98 -10.19 -4.18 -13.30
N VAL A 99 -10.52 -5.02 -14.28
CA VAL A 99 -11.90 -5.20 -14.75
C VAL A 99 -12.79 -5.87 -13.70
N ASP A 100 -12.22 -6.74 -12.86
CA ASP A 100 -12.85 -7.39 -11.71
C ASP A 100 -11.77 -7.81 -10.67
N ALA A 101 -12.19 -8.51 -9.62
CA ALA A 101 -11.31 -8.90 -8.51
C ALA A 101 -10.33 -10.02 -8.84
N ASP A 102 -10.67 -10.88 -9.81
CA ASP A 102 -9.93 -12.10 -10.17
C ASP A 102 -9.02 -11.89 -11.38
N ALA A 103 -9.18 -10.75 -12.08
CA ALA A 103 -8.32 -10.35 -13.17
C ALA A 103 -6.82 -10.43 -12.77
N PRO A 104 -5.98 -11.09 -13.59
CA PRO A 104 -4.57 -11.28 -13.29
C PRO A 104 -3.76 -10.00 -13.48
N GLU A 105 -4.20 -9.13 -14.38
CA GLU A 105 -3.60 -7.84 -14.68
C GLU A 105 -4.67 -6.81 -15.04
N GLY A 106 -4.34 -5.53 -14.92
CA GLY A 106 -5.19 -4.44 -15.38
C GLY A 106 -4.39 -3.20 -15.74
N LYS A 107 -5.11 -2.12 -16.06
CA LYS A 107 -4.54 -0.87 -16.57
C LYS A 107 -3.68 -0.20 -15.51
N LEU A 108 -2.42 0.12 -15.84
CA LEU A 108 -1.56 0.91 -14.97
C LEU A 108 -2.11 2.34 -14.80
N ILE A 109 -2.32 2.74 -13.55
CA ILE A 109 -2.75 4.10 -13.18
C ILE A 109 -1.55 4.90 -12.68
N TYR A 110 -0.71 4.29 -11.85
CA TYR A 110 0.40 4.96 -11.20
C TYR A 110 1.54 3.99 -10.89
N LYS A 111 2.76 4.51 -10.96
CA LYS A 111 3.97 3.83 -10.52
C LYS A 111 4.85 4.83 -9.78
N SER A 112 5.34 4.40 -8.63
CA SER A 112 6.23 5.17 -7.78
C SER A 112 7.68 4.74 -7.98
#